data_AF-N9DJA7-F1
#
_entry.id   AF-N9DJA7-F1
#
_cell.length_a   1.000
_cell.length_b   1.000
_cell.length_c   1.000
_cell.angle_alpha   90.00
_cell.angle_beta   90.00
_cell.angle_gamma   90.00
#
_symmetry.space_group_name_H-M   'P 1'
#
loop_
_entity.id
_entity.type
_entity.pdbx_description
1 polymer ?
#
loop_
_entity_poly.entity_id
_entity_poly.type
_entity_poly.pdbx_seq_one_letter_code
_entity_poly.pdbx_strand_id
1 'polypeptide(L)'
;MFLKAATIALIPALVIQGSRVKKNTPRLPEPEGARIGQTGAGKPLSILIVGDSAAAGVGVTSQEDALLGAVINELKMDYALDWKLHAKSGDNSHQIIKNVNTLESRHYDAVLTSVGVNDVTKLMSARQWIKKQHELYNLIQQKFAPKLIIAAGVPPMHMFPALPNPLGWLFGQYAKQMNAELEKFIQAHEHMQWIEYDLQKY
;
A
#
# COMPACT_ATOMS: atom_id res chain seq x y z
N MET A 1 4.21 23.20 9.37
CA MET A 1 3.99 23.61 10.79
C MET A 1 2.50 23.60 11.16
N PHE A 2 1.62 24.11 10.28
CA PHE A 2 0.17 24.11 10.49
C PHE A 2 -0.44 22.73 10.81
N LEU A 3 -0.15 21.68 10.02
CA LEU A 3 -0.76 20.36 10.25
C LEU A 3 -0.43 19.78 11.63
N LYS A 4 0.79 19.98 12.14
CA LYS A 4 1.17 19.54 13.49
C LYS A 4 0.38 20.28 14.58
N ALA A 5 0.19 21.59 14.42
CA ALA A 5 -0.61 22.38 15.35
C ALA A 5 -2.08 21.96 15.33
N ALA A 6 -2.64 21.74 14.13
CA ALA A 6 -3.99 21.19 13.96
C ALA A 6 -4.13 19.80 14.62
N THR A 7 -3.16 18.91 14.41
CA THR A 7 -3.14 17.59 15.07
C THR A 7 -3.20 17.74 16.59
N ILE A 8 -2.36 18.60 17.19
CA ILE A 8 -2.33 18.84 18.64
C ILE A 8 -3.66 19.39 19.14
N ALA A 9 -4.20 20.41 18.48
CA ALA A 9 -5.49 21.01 18.85
C ALA A 9 -6.65 20.01 18.77
N LEU A 10 -6.58 19.06 17.82
CA LEU A 10 -7.62 18.08 17.59
C LEU A 10 -7.49 16.80 18.42
N ILE A 11 -6.39 16.59 19.17
CA ILE A 11 -6.14 15.34 19.93
C ILE A 11 -7.37 14.82 20.68
N PRO A 12 -8.12 15.62 21.47
CA PRO A 12 -9.27 15.11 22.20
C PRO A 12 -10.33 14.50 21.26
N ALA A 13 -10.65 15.19 20.16
CA ALA A 13 -11.58 14.71 19.15
C ALA A 13 -11.04 13.46 18.43
N LEU A 14 -9.75 13.44 18.09
CA LEU A 14 -9.11 12.30 17.43
C LEU A 14 -9.13 11.04 18.30
N VAL A 15 -8.92 11.16 19.61
CA VAL A 15 -8.96 10.03 20.55
C VAL A 15 -10.37 9.45 20.64
N ILE A 16 -11.39 10.30 20.77
CA ILE A 16 -12.79 9.88 20.85
C ILE A 16 -13.23 9.24 19.53
N GLN A 17 -13.00 9.94 18.41
CA GLN A 17 -13.41 9.46 17.08
C GLN A 17 -12.63 8.22 16.67
N GLY A 18 -11.31 8.19 16.85
CA GLY A 18 -10.48 7.03 16.53
C GLY A 18 -10.89 5.80 17.32
N SER A 19 -11.21 5.95 18.61
CA SER A 19 -11.71 4.84 19.43
C SER A 19 -13.08 4.35 18.96
N ARG A 20 -14.00 5.27 18.61
CA ARG A 20 -15.32 4.93 18.08
C ARG A 20 -15.24 4.22 16.73
N VAL A 21 -14.40 4.72 15.81
CA VAL A 21 -14.13 4.07 14.51
C VAL A 21 -13.56 2.67 14.73
N LYS A 22 -12.55 2.52 15.59
CA LYS A 22 -11.94 1.22 15.88
C LYS A 22 -12.93 0.22 16.50
N LYS A 23 -13.88 0.70 17.31
CA LYS A 23 -14.91 -0.14 17.93
C LYS A 23 -16.01 -0.53 16.95
N ASN A 24 -16.41 0.37 16.06
CA ASN A 24 -17.60 0.22 15.23
C ASN A 24 -17.31 -0.27 13.80
N THR A 25 -16.08 -0.13 13.31
CA THR A 25 -15.71 -0.60 11.97
C THR A 25 -15.54 -2.12 12.01
N PRO A 26 -16.32 -2.89 11.22
CA PRO A 26 -16.15 -4.33 11.14
C PRO A 26 -14.71 -4.69 10.78
N ARG A 27 -14.14 -5.68 11.48
CA ARG A 27 -12.85 -6.25 11.09
C ARG A 27 -13.10 -7.23 9.96
N LEU A 28 -12.73 -6.83 8.75
CA LEU A 28 -12.82 -7.68 7.58
C LEU A 28 -11.60 -8.63 7.57
N PRO A 29 -11.80 -9.91 7.26
CA PRO A 29 -10.69 -10.86 7.13
C PRO A 29 -9.84 -10.54 5.89
N GLU A 30 -8.61 -11.06 5.89
CA GLU A 30 -7.85 -11.18 4.65
C GLU A 30 -8.48 -12.27 3.78
N PRO A 31 -8.52 -12.11 2.44
CA PRO A 31 -9.13 -13.08 1.56
C PRO A 31 -8.36 -14.40 1.56
N GLU A 32 -9.12 -15.48 1.41
CA GLU A 32 -8.60 -16.83 1.23
C GLU A 32 -8.01 -17.03 -0.16
N GLY A 33 -7.23 -18.10 -0.35
CA GLY A 33 -6.63 -18.44 -1.63
C GLY A 33 -5.10 -18.40 -1.64
N ALA A 34 -4.53 -18.83 -2.76
CA ALA A 34 -3.09 -18.95 -2.92
C ALA A 34 -2.41 -17.57 -2.93
N ARG A 35 -1.28 -17.46 -2.23
CA ARG A 35 -0.42 -16.25 -2.21
C ARG A 35 0.89 -16.43 -2.95
N ILE A 36 1.12 -17.63 -3.48
CA ILE A 36 2.18 -17.94 -4.42
C ILE A 36 1.59 -18.83 -5.49
N GLY A 37 2.07 -18.71 -6.72
CA GLY A 37 1.62 -19.59 -7.78
C GLY A 37 2.17 -19.22 -9.13
N GLN A 38 1.83 -20.09 -10.08
CA GLN A 38 2.18 -19.93 -11.48
C GLN A 38 0.92 -20.12 -12.32
N THR A 39 0.73 -19.30 -13.34
CA THR A 39 -0.43 -19.41 -14.25
C THR A 39 -0.19 -18.66 -15.56
N GLY A 40 -1.10 -18.83 -16.51
CA GLY A 40 -1.04 -18.18 -17.81
C GLY A 40 -0.08 -18.86 -18.79
N ALA A 41 0.00 -18.30 -19.98
CA ALA A 41 0.83 -18.78 -21.07
C ALA A 41 1.46 -17.60 -21.81
N GLY A 42 2.64 -17.79 -22.39
CA GLY A 42 3.35 -16.75 -23.15
C GLY A 42 4.69 -16.41 -22.54
N LYS A 43 5.05 -15.11 -22.53
CA LYS A 43 6.38 -14.67 -22.07
C LYS A 43 6.50 -14.83 -20.56
N PRO A 44 7.62 -15.31 -20.02
CA PRO A 44 7.83 -15.36 -18.57
C PRO A 44 7.75 -13.96 -17.96
N LEU A 45 6.99 -13.83 -16.87
CA LEU A 45 6.90 -12.59 -16.10
C LEU A 45 6.76 -12.90 -14.61
N SER A 46 7.74 -12.48 -13.82
CA SER A 46 7.75 -12.68 -12.37
C SER A 46 7.26 -11.43 -11.62
N ILE A 47 6.27 -11.58 -10.74
CA ILE A 47 5.60 -10.46 -10.05
C ILE A 47 5.64 -10.66 -8.53
N LEU A 48 6.03 -9.62 -7.80
CA LEU A 48 5.91 -9.57 -6.35
C LEU A 48 4.99 -8.41 -5.94
N ILE A 49 3.95 -8.71 -5.15
CA ILE A 49 3.09 -7.69 -4.54
C ILE A 49 3.45 -7.57 -3.05
N VAL A 50 3.76 -6.37 -2.59
CA VAL A 50 4.11 -6.07 -1.19
C VAL A 50 3.18 -5.00 -0.65
N GLY A 51 2.67 -5.17 0.57
CA GLY A 51 1.90 -4.08 1.16
C GLY A 51 1.17 -4.38 2.45
N ASP A 52 0.22 -3.51 2.75
CA ASP A 52 -0.67 -3.62 3.89
C ASP A 52 -1.99 -4.35 3.54
N SER A 53 -3.07 -4.01 4.24
CA SER A 53 -4.41 -4.56 4.01
C SER A 53 -4.94 -4.34 2.59
N ALA A 54 -4.59 -3.23 1.94
CA ALA A 54 -5.09 -2.93 0.60
C ALA A 54 -4.45 -3.87 -0.45
N ALA A 55 -3.14 -4.09 -0.37
CA ALA A 55 -2.47 -5.09 -1.20
C ALA A 55 -2.94 -6.52 -0.91
N ALA A 56 -3.22 -6.82 0.36
CA ALA A 56 -3.71 -8.14 0.75
C ALA A 56 -5.14 -8.44 0.24
N GLY A 57 -5.91 -7.41 -0.12
CA GLY A 57 -7.30 -7.55 -0.56
C GLY A 57 -8.33 -7.60 0.57
N VAL A 58 -8.05 -7.00 1.73
CA VAL A 58 -9.00 -7.02 2.86
C VAL A 58 -10.37 -6.47 2.43
N GLY A 59 -11.41 -7.28 2.63
CA GLY A 59 -12.79 -6.93 2.32
C GLY A 59 -13.41 -7.71 1.17
N VAL A 60 -12.62 -8.43 0.38
CA VAL A 60 -13.14 -9.46 -0.55
C VAL A 60 -12.99 -10.86 0.04
N THR A 61 -13.69 -11.84 -0.55
CA THR A 61 -13.70 -13.23 -0.04
C THR A 61 -12.48 -14.03 -0.51
N SER A 62 -12.10 -13.90 -1.78
CA SER A 62 -11.01 -14.66 -2.41
C SER A 62 -9.92 -13.74 -2.98
N GLN A 63 -8.68 -14.24 -3.05
CA GLN A 63 -7.58 -13.57 -3.74
C GLN A 63 -7.88 -13.32 -5.23
N GLU A 64 -8.78 -14.11 -5.82
CA GLU A 64 -9.26 -13.94 -7.20
C GLU A 64 -10.01 -12.61 -7.39
N ASP A 65 -10.66 -12.11 -6.33
CA ASP A 65 -11.39 -10.83 -6.31
C ASP A 65 -10.54 -9.66 -5.79
N ALA A 66 -9.32 -9.95 -5.33
CA ALA A 66 -8.40 -8.97 -4.78
C ALA A 66 -7.50 -8.33 -5.85
N LEU A 67 -6.64 -7.40 -5.45
CA LEU A 67 -5.62 -6.81 -6.30
C LEU A 67 -4.79 -7.88 -7.05
N LEU A 68 -4.40 -8.95 -6.36
CA LEU A 68 -3.66 -10.05 -6.95
C LEU A 68 -4.44 -10.71 -8.09
N GLY A 69 -5.69 -11.09 -7.85
CA GLY A 69 -6.55 -11.72 -8.85
C GLY A 69 -6.81 -10.82 -10.05
N ALA A 70 -7.05 -9.53 -9.83
CA ALA A 70 -7.20 -8.55 -10.90
C ALA A 70 -5.95 -8.47 -11.79
N VAL A 71 -4.75 -8.37 -11.18
CA VAL A 71 -3.47 -8.35 -11.93
C VAL A 71 -3.25 -9.64 -12.70
N ILE A 72 -3.51 -10.80 -12.09
CA ILE A 72 -3.38 -12.10 -12.75
C ILE A 72 -4.33 -12.19 -13.94
N ASN A 73 -5.60 -11.81 -13.76
CA ASN A 73 -6.62 -11.92 -14.80
C ASN A 73 -6.32 -11.04 -16.02
N GLU A 74 -5.75 -9.85 -15.80
CA GLU A 74 -5.35 -8.96 -16.88
C GLU A 74 -4.15 -9.50 -17.68
N LEU A 75 -3.23 -10.21 -17.03
CA LEU A 75 -1.93 -10.57 -17.64
C LEU A 75 -1.82 -12.03 -18.11
N LYS A 76 -2.63 -12.95 -17.58
CA LYS A 76 -2.47 -14.40 -17.79
C LYS A 76 -2.63 -14.88 -19.24
N MET A 77 -3.24 -14.06 -20.10
CA MET A 77 -3.42 -14.40 -21.52
C MET A 77 -2.14 -14.19 -22.35
N ASP A 78 -1.28 -13.26 -21.94
CA ASP A 78 -0.07 -12.88 -22.68
C ASP A 78 1.24 -13.35 -22.01
N TYR A 79 1.18 -13.65 -20.71
CA TYR A 79 2.33 -13.97 -19.88
C TYR A 79 2.18 -15.29 -19.11
N ALA A 80 3.29 -16.03 -19.03
CA ALA A 80 3.48 -17.10 -18.07
C ALA A 80 3.96 -16.48 -16.74
N LEU A 81 3.01 -16.28 -15.83
CA LEU A 81 3.20 -15.58 -14.57
C LEU A 81 3.80 -16.49 -13.51
N ASP A 82 4.82 -16.00 -12.79
CA ASP A 82 5.28 -16.52 -11.51
C ASP A 82 5.10 -15.42 -10.46
N TRP A 83 4.13 -15.58 -9.56
CA TRP A 83 3.68 -14.50 -8.71
C TRP A 83 3.76 -14.84 -7.23
N LYS A 84 3.99 -13.80 -6.42
CA LYS A 84 3.98 -13.87 -4.96
C LYS A 84 3.29 -12.65 -4.38
N LEU A 85 2.37 -12.87 -3.45
CA LEU A 85 1.76 -11.87 -2.60
C LEU A 85 2.39 -11.93 -1.21
N HIS A 86 3.04 -10.83 -0.83
CA HIS A 86 3.62 -10.62 0.48
C HIS A 86 3.06 -9.35 1.12
N ALA A 87 1.77 -9.43 1.47
CA ALA A 87 1.04 -8.35 2.12
C ALA A 87 0.33 -8.87 3.37
N LYS A 88 0.16 -7.98 4.36
CA LYS A 88 -0.50 -8.30 5.63
C LYS A 88 -1.26 -7.12 6.19
N SER A 89 -2.48 -7.38 6.64
CA SER A 89 -3.36 -6.40 7.25
C SER A 89 -2.77 -5.82 8.54
N GLY A 90 -2.82 -4.50 8.66
CA GLY A 90 -2.32 -3.76 9.82
C GLY A 90 -0.81 -3.44 9.79
N ASP A 91 -0.06 -3.95 8.81
CA ASP A 91 1.35 -3.63 8.67
C ASP A 91 1.55 -2.17 8.24
N ASN A 92 2.48 -1.47 8.88
CA ASN A 92 2.94 -0.15 8.46
C ASN A 92 4.31 -0.27 7.78
N SER A 93 4.84 0.85 7.28
CA SER A 93 6.10 0.88 6.54
C SER A 93 7.26 0.16 7.26
N HIS A 94 7.37 0.32 8.59
CA HIS A 94 8.40 -0.39 9.38
C HIS A 94 8.23 -1.92 9.35
N GLN A 95 7.01 -2.41 9.57
CA GLN A 95 6.73 -3.84 9.59
C GLN A 95 6.89 -4.45 8.18
N ILE A 96 6.47 -3.73 7.14
CA ILE A 96 6.64 -4.15 5.76
C ILE A 96 8.12 -4.29 5.40
N ILE A 97 8.95 -3.30 5.73
CA ILE A 97 10.40 -3.37 5.50
C ILE A 97 11.00 -4.59 6.21
N LYS A 98 10.62 -4.82 7.48
CA LYS A 98 11.09 -5.99 8.25
C LYS A 98 10.69 -7.29 7.56
N ASN A 99 9.44 -7.40 7.11
CA ASN A 99 8.95 -8.61 6.46
C ASN A 99 9.62 -8.85 5.10
N VAL A 100 9.75 -7.81 4.27
CA VAL A 100 10.50 -7.87 3.00
C VAL A 100 11.93 -8.34 3.22
N ASN A 101 12.59 -7.88 4.29
CA ASN A 101 13.95 -8.29 4.60
C ASN A 101 14.06 -9.81 4.87
N THR A 102 13.01 -10.44 5.40
CA THR A 102 12.95 -11.90 5.65
C THR A 102 12.73 -12.75 4.40
N LEU A 103 12.34 -12.14 3.28
CA LEU A 103 12.18 -12.88 2.03
C LEU A 103 13.54 -13.32 1.48
N GLU A 104 13.57 -14.46 0.79
CA GLU A 104 14.75 -14.87 0.04
C GLU A 104 15.03 -13.89 -1.10
N SER A 105 16.31 -13.57 -1.32
CA SER A 105 16.72 -12.73 -2.45
C SER A 105 16.58 -13.52 -3.74
N ARG A 106 15.81 -12.98 -4.69
CA ARG A 106 15.60 -13.55 -6.03
C ARG A 106 15.09 -12.46 -6.97
N HIS A 107 15.35 -12.61 -8.26
CA HIS A 107 14.83 -11.70 -9.26
C HIS A 107 13.28 -11.72 -9.32
N TYR A 108 12.67 -10.55 -9.48
CA TYR A 108 11.30 -10.35 -9.95
C TYR A 108 11.31 -9.33 -11.08
N ASP A 109 10.53 -9.51 -12.14
CA ASP A 109 10.46 -8.53 -13.24
C ASP A 109 9.71 -7.27 -12.83
N ALA A 110 8.62 -7.42 -12.07
CA ALA A 110 7.83 -6.32 -11.56
C ALA A 110 7.54 -6.46 -10.05
N VAL A 111 7.59 -5.33 -9.33
CA VAL A 111 7.20 -5.25 -7.91
C VAL A 111 6.11 -4.20 -7.74
N LEU A 112 4.96 -4.59 -7.21
CA LEU A 112 3.85 -3.69 -6.88
C LEU A 112 3.80 -3.44 -5.38
N THR A 113 3.77 -2.18 -4.96
CA THR A 113 3.67 -1.80 -3.55
C THR A 113 2.38 -1.04 -3.24
N SER A 114 1.75 -1.35 -2.10
CA SER A 114 0.67 -0.52 -1.52
C SER A 114 0.93 -0.33 -0.04
N VAL A 115 1.38 0.87 0.33
CA VAL A 115 1.88 1.17 1.67
C VAL A 115 1.47 2.58 2.08
N GLY A 116 0.91 2.73 3.29
CA GLY A 116 0.88 4.02 3.97
C GLY A 116 -0.40 4.32 4.76
N VAL A 117 -1.47 3.55 4.58
CA VAL A 117 -2.71 3.72 5.35
C VAL A 117 -2.42 3.59 6.85
N ASN A 118 -1.66 2.56 7.24
CA ASN A 118 -1.29 2.34 8.65
C ASN A 118 -0.26 3.33 9.19
N ASP A 119 0.45 4.05 8.32
CA ASP A 119 1.36 5.13 8.70
C ASP A 119 0.58 6.45 8.94
N VAL A 120 -0.44 6.72 8.12
CA VAL A 120 -1.39 7.83 8.32
C VAL A 120 -2.17 7.67 9.62
N THR A 121 -2.70 6.48 9.92
CA THR A 121 -3.47 6.25 11.15
C THR A 121 -2.61 6.38 12.42
N LYS A 122 -1.29 6.20 12.30
CA LYS A 122 -0.30 6.46 13.36
C LYS A 122 0.23 7.90 13.36
N LEU A 123 -0.33 8.78 12.53
CA LEU A 123 0.04 10.19 12.40
C LEU A 123 1.54 10.40 12.05
N MET A 124 2.14 9.46 11.32
CA MET A 124 3.52 9.59 10.85
C MET A 124 3.63 10.79 9.90
N SER A 125 4.63 11.64 10.10
CA SER A 125 4.83 12.78 9.20
C SER A 125 5.27 12.32 7.80
N ALA A 126 4.83 13.02 6.74
CA ALA A 126 5.25 12.71 5.37
C ALA A 126 6.78 12.67 5.20
N ARG A 127 7.53 13.55 5.90
CA ARG A 127 8.99 13.54 5.92
C ARG A 127 9.60 12.27 6.51
N GLN A 128 8.98 11.68 7.54
CA GLN A 128 9.45 10.41 8.10
C GLN A 128 9.03 9.25 7.21
N TRP A 129 7.81 9.30 6.68
CA TRP A 129 7.28 8.27 5.82
C TRP A 129 8.08 8.15 4.51
N ILE A 130 8.42 9.25 3.85
CA ILE A 130 9.22 9.19 2.62
C ILE A 130 10.61 8.58 2.86
N LYS A 131 11.24 8.83 4.03
CA LYS A 131 12.49 8.15 4.41
C LYS A 131 12.32 6.63 4.51
N LYS A 132 11.16 6.17 4.98
CA LYS A 132 10.83 4.74 5.00
C LYS A 132 10.57 4.18 3.62
N GLN A 133 10.00 4.97 2.71
CA GLN A 133 9.88 4.57 1.31
C GLN A 133 11.24 4.44 0.62
N HIS A 134 12.18 5.37 0.87
CA HIS A 134 13.57 5.21 0.41
C HIS A 134 14.20 3.90 0.93
N GLU A 135 14.04 3.60 2.22
CA GLU A 135 14.54 2.36 2.83
C GLU A 135 13.91 1.11 2.18
N LEU A 136 12.59 1.12 1.99
CA LEU A 136 11.85 0.03 1.37
C LEU A 136 12.27 -0.21 -0.09
N TYR A 137 12.33 0.84 -0.91
CA TYR A 137 12.67 0.68 -2.33
C TYR A 137 14.13 0.35 -2.56
N ASN A 138 15.05 0.85 -1.73
CA ASN A 138 16.44 0.40 -1.75
C ASN A 138 16.55 -1.09 -1.41
N LEU A 139 15.80 -1.55 -0.40
CA LEU A 139 15.77 -2.97 -0.04
C LEU A 139 15.19 -3.84 -1.16
N ILE A 140 14.09 -3.40 -1.79
CA ILE A 140 13.48 -4.06 -2.94
C ILE A 140 14.49 -4.16 -4.09
N GLN A 141 15.18 -3.07 -4.42
CA GLN A 141 16.18 -3.06 -5.49
C GLN A 141 17.32 -4.04 -5.20
N GLN A 142 17.83 -4.05 -3.97
CA GLN A 142 18.95 -4.91 -3.58
C GLN A 142 18.58 -6.40 -3.54
N LYS A 143 17.40 -6.75 -3.05
CA LYS A 143 16.98 -8.15 -2.91
C LYS A 143 16.42 -8.74 -4.19
N PHE A 144 15.77 -7.90 -5.01
CA PHE A 144 14.92 -8.38 -6.09
C PHE A 144 15.27 -7.86 -7.49
N ALA A 145 16.12 -6.84 -7.59
CA ALA A 145 16.57 -6.25 -8.86
C ALA A 145 15.47 -6.07 -9.93
N PRO A 146 14.30 -5.50 -9.58
CA PRO A 146 13.19 -5.43 -10.52
C PRO A 146 13.46 -4.50 -11.70
N LYS A 147 12.87 -4.84 -12.84
CA LYS A 147 12.88 -3.99 -14.04
C LYS A 147 11.86 -2.86 -13.93
N LEU A 148 10.78 -3.10 -13.18
CA LEU A 148 9.72 -2.14 -12.93
C LEU A 148 9.25 -2.21 -11.48
N ILE A 149 9.14 -1.07 -10.81
CA ILE A 149 8.46 -0.94 -9.53
C ILE A 149 7.22 -0.06 -9.72
N ILE A 150 6.07 -0.56 -9.32
CA ILE A 150 4.81 0.18 -9.34
C ILE A 150 4.45 0.50 -7.90
N ALA A 151 4.33 1.77 -7.57
CA ALA A 151 3.98 2.23 -6.25
C ALA A 151 2.57 2.83 -6.24
N ALA A 152 1.66 2.21 -5.50
CA ALA A 152 0.34 2.77 -5.26
C ALA A 152 0.45 3.90 -4.22
N GLY A 153 -0.24 5.02 -4.47
CA GLY A 153 -0.35 6.12 -3.51
C GLY A 153 -1.07 5.70 -2.22
N VAL A 154 -1.10 6.59 -1.24
CA VAL A 154 -1.99 6.46 -0.08
C VAL A 154 -3.39 6.90 -0.54
N PRO A 155 -4.46 6.13 -0.27
CA PRO A 155 -5.80 6.48 -0.72
C PRO A 155 -6.28 7.80 -0.08
N PRO A 156 -7.26 8.50 -0.70
CA PRO A 156 -7.83 9.73 -0.17
C PRO A 156 -8.70 9.44 1.06
N MET A 157 -8.06 9.29 2.22
CA MET A 157 -8.69 8.85 3.49
C MET A 157 -9.88 9.73 3.94
N HIS A 158 -9.96 10.98 3.50
CA HIS A 158 -11.09 11.87 3.81
C HIS A 158 -12.40 11.47 3.12
N MET A 159 -12.32 10.64 2.07
CA MET A 159 -13.48 10.14 1.32
C MET A 159 -14.05 8.84 1.93
N PHE A 160 -13.41 8.26 2.94
CA PHE A 160 -13.85 6.99 3.51
C PHE A 160 -15.10 7.20 4.40
N PRO A 161 -16.23 6.53 4.12
CA PRO A 161 -17.48 6.74 4.86
C PRO A 161 -17.36 6.45 6.36
N ALA A 162 -16.46 5.55 6.75
CA ALA A 162 -16.23 5.18 8.14
C ALA A 162 -15.47 6.25 8.95
N LEU A 163 -14.87 7.26 8.31
CA LEU A 163 -14.02 8.26 8.96
C LEU A 163 -14.77 9.59 9.15
N PRO A 164 -15.22 9.92 10.38
CA PRO A 164 -15.90 11.19 10.63
C PRO A 164 -14.91 12.36 10.63
N ASN A 165 -15.39 13.58 10.37
CA ASN A 165 -14.60 14.78 10.61
C ASN A 165 -14.58 15.14 12.10
N PRO A 166 -13.44 15.64 12.64
CA PRO A 166 -12.23 16.07 11.92
C PRO A 166 -11.19 14.97 11.62
N LEU A 167 -11.38 13.72 12.06
CA LEU A 167 -10.43 12.62 11.85
C LEU A 167 -10.18 12.32 10.36
N GLY A 168 -11.24 12.17 9.57
CA GLY A 168 -11.18 11.91 8.13
C GLY A 168 -10.44 13.01 7.38
N TRP A 169 -10.79 14.28 7.63
CA TRP A 169 -10.06 15.43 7.09
C TRP A 169 -8.57 15.39 7.44
N LEU A 170 -8.22 15.15 8.71
CA LEU A 170 -6.82 15.12 9.14
C LEU A 170 -6.05 14.03 8.42
N PHE A 171 -6.57 12.79 8.39
CA PHE A 171 -5.96 11.68 7.68
C PHE A 171 -5.82 11.97 6.17
N GLY A 172 -6.81 12.65 5.57
CA GLY A 172 -6.72 13.13 4.19
C GLY A 172 -5.55 14.10 3.97
N GLN A 173 -5.29 15.02 4.90
CA GLN A 173 -4.14 15.94 4.80
C GLN A 173 -2.80 15.21 4.89
N TYR A 174 -2.68 14.22 5.78
CA TYR A 174 -1.48 13.38 5.86
C TYR A 174 -1.27 12.57 4.59
N ALA A 175 -2.31 11.91 4.06
CA ALA A 175 -2.25 11.15 2.81
C ALA A 175 -1.83 12.04 1.63
N LYS A 176 -2.40 13.25 1.51
CA LYS A 176 -2.02 14.22 0.47
C LYS A 176 -0.55 14.62 0.55
N GLN A 177 -0.04 14.92 1.75
CA GLN A 177 1.38 15.25 1.93
C GLN A 177 2.29 14.06 1.65
N MET A 178 1.88 12.84 2.00
CA MET A 178 2.62 11.62 1.68
C MET A 178 2.68 11.40 0.16
N ASN A 179 1.56 11.48 -0.54
CA ASN A 179 1.50 11.30 -2.00
C ASN A 179 2.35 12.33 -2.74
N ALA A 180 2.32 13.59 -2.33
CA ALA A 180 3.15 14.63 -2.95
C ALA A 180 4.67 14.35 -2.80
N GLU A 181 5.11 13.74 -1.70
CA GLU A 181 6.51 13.34 -1.54
C GLU A 181 6.83 12.03 -2.28
N LEU A 182 5.88 11.10 -2.33
CA LEU A 182 6.03 9.85 -3.11
C LEU A 182 6.16 10.14 -4.60
N GLU A 183 5.30 11.01 -5.15
CA GLU A 183 5.30 11.38 -6.55
C GLU A 183 6.67 11.98 -6.96
N LYS A 184 7.18 12.95 -6.20
CA LYS A 184 8.52 13.53 -6.43
C LYS A 184 9.62 12.47 -6.38
N PHE A 185 9.53 11.54 -5.43
CA PHE A 185 10.50 10.46 -5.32
C PHE A 185 10.47 9.55 -6.55
N ILE A 186 9.30 9.12 -7.00
CA ILE A 186 9.13 8.24 -8.17
C ILE A 186 9.59 8.94 -9.44
N GLN A 187 9.25 10.22 -9.65
CA GLN A 187 9.66 10.99 -10.83
C GLN A 187 11.20 11.09 -10.97
N ALA A 188 11.95 10.92 -9.87
CA ALA A 188 13.41 10.90 -9.89
C ALA A 188 14.02 9.52 -10.24
N HIS A 189 13.20 8.49 -10.48
CA HIS A 189 13.65 7.11 -10.73
C HIS A 189 12.99 6.54 -12.00
N GLU A 190 13.79 6.27 -13.04
CA GLU A 190 13.29 5.84 -14.37
C GLU A 190 12.54 4.50 -14.34
N HIS A 191 12.87 3.61 -13.40
CA HIS A 191 12.28 2.27 -13.31
C HIS A 191 11.08 2.21 -12.34
N MET A 192 10.57 3.36 -11.92
CA MET A 192 9.42 3.45 -11.02
C MET A 192 8.22 4.11 -11.70
N GLN A 193 7.03 3.58 -11.42
CA GLN A 193 5.76 4.17 -11.82
C GLN A 193 4.88 4.40 -10.60
N TRP A 194 4.12 5.50 -10.65
CA TRP A 194 3.15 5.84 -9.61
C TRP A 194 1.74 5.54 -10.09
N ILE A 195 0.95 4.89 -9.25
CA ILE A 195 -0.50 4.77 -9.44
C ILE A 195 -1.19 5.62 -8.40
N GLU A 196 -1.85 6.67 -8.86
CA GLU A 196 -2.74 7.48 -8.04
C GLU A 196 -4.03 6.71 -7.73
N TYR A 197 -4.54 6.85 -6.51
CA TYR A 197 -5.88 6.40 -6.16
C TYR A 197 -6.91 7.42 -6.66
N ASP A 198 -7.51 7.14 -7.82
CA ASP A 198 -8.63 7.93 -8.35
C ASP A 198 -9.96 7.23 -8.07
N LEU A 199 -10.58 7.59 -6.94
CA LEU A 199 -11.91 7.11 -6.55
C LEU A 199 -13.06 7.90 -7.21
N GLN A 200 -12.79 8.94 -8.01
CA GLN A 200 -13.84 9.71 -8.69
C GLN A 200 -14.21 9.14 -10.06
N LYS A 201 -13.36 8.27 -10.60
CA LYS A 201 -13.51 7.67 -11.92
C LYS A 201 -14.36 6.39 -11.95
N TYR A 202 -14.76 5.89 -10.78
CA TYR A 202 -15.54 4.66 -10.58
C TYR A 202 -16.66 4.89 -9.56
#